data_AF-A0A9E3MIW0-F1
#
_entry.id   AF-A0A9E3MIW0-F1
#
_cell.length_a   1.000
_cell.length_b   1.000
_cell.length_c   1.000
_cell.angle_alpha   90.00
_cell.angle_beta   90.00
_cell.angle_gamma   90.00
#
_symmetry.space_group_name_H-M   'P 1'
#
loop_
_entity.id
_entity.type
_entity.pdbx_description
1 polymer ?
#
loop_
_entity_poly.entity_id
_entity_poly.type
_entity_poly.pdbx_seq_one_letter_code
_entity_poly.pdbx_strand_id
1 'polypeptide(L)'
;MPFSTFKRSVRIERPAATVFAWHERPGAFERLMPPWRRRGRFVHWEHRHYFESTPDGACVLTDEVSYRLPLGALGRVAGGALARRELARLFAYRQAVTKADLETTARYLSVRPMCFLIAGASGLVGRALIPFLRTQGYTVVRLVRRPAAGVDEVSWDPAAGRLDAQAFRGVDVVINLAGEGVADVRWSTERKKALLRSRVESTRTLVNAMGALARGAPFVFISASATGIYGDRGNETLTETSAPGAGFLAGVCEAWEREALAAEALGVRVVRLRTGIVLTPAGGVLAKLLPLFRLGAGGRLASGRMWMSWIAIDDLVGAIYHAVLDRRCDGALNAVAPNAVTNAEFTRVLAQVLRRPALLPVPAAGLRVALGEMADETVLASARVVPGKLKGADYSFRHATLTEALRHLLGRA
;
A
#
# COMPACT_ATOMS: atom_id res chain seq x y z
N MET A 1 -23.06 -35.27 -7.93
CA MET A 1 -21.58 -35.28 -7.78
C MET A 1 -21.21 -34.60 -6.47
N PRO A 2 -20.50 -35.25 -5.54
CA PRO A 2 -20.26 -34.71 -4.20
C PRO A 2 -19.32 -33.50 -4.22
N PHE A 3 -19.65 -32.49 -3.41
CA PHE A 3 -18.82 -31.30 -3.19
C PHE A 3 -17.52 -31.67 -2.46
N SER A 4 -16.47 -30.88 -2.68
CA SER A 4 -15.27 -30.93 -1.84
C SER A 4 -15.34 -29.82 -0.81
N THR A 5 -15.00 -30.14 0.44
CA THR A 5 -14.99 -29.17 1.55
C THR A 5 -13.56 -28.87 1.96
N PHE A 6 -13.25 -27.59 2.19
CA PHE A 6 -12.03 -27.11 2.80
C PHE A 6 -12.38 -26.31 4.05
N LYS A 7 -11.74 -26.60 5.18
CA LYS A 7 -11.91 -25.84 6.43
C LYS A 7 -10.57 -25.31 6.91
N ARG A 8 -10.56 -24.10 7.47
CA ARG A 8 -9.42 -23.53 8.18
C ARG A 8 -9.91 -22.62 9.29
N SER A 9 -9.31 -22.75 10.47
CA SER A 9 -9.67 -21.93 11.63
C SER A 9 -8.48 -21.09 12.10
N VAL A 10 -8.76 -19.91 12.63
CA VAL A 10 -7.79 -19.04 13.29
C VAL A 10 -8.40 -18.48 14.56
N ARG A 11 -7.57 -18.36 15.60
CA ARG A 11 -7.94 -17.64 16.82
C ARG A 11 -7.59 -16.17 16.69
N ILE A 12 -8.53 -15.29 17.03
CA ILE A 12 -8.40 -13.84 17.01
C ILE A 12 -8.74 -13.35 18.41
N GLU A 13 -7.83 -12.59 19.03
CA GLU A 13 -7.95 -12.06 20.40
C GLU A 13 -8.94 -10.88 20.47
N ARG A 14 -10.15 -11.05 19.93
CA ARG A 14 -11.27 -10.10 19.91
C ARG A 14 -12.60 -10.84 20.03
N PRO A 15 -13.66 -10.20 20.57
CA PRO A 15 -14.98 -10.82 20.67
C PRO A 15 -15.56 -11.20 19.30
N ALA A 16 -16.26 -12.34 19.23
CA ALA A 16 -16.86 -12.84 17.99
C ALA A 16 -17.74 -11.80 17.29
N ALA A 17 -18.54 -11.03 18.04
CA ALA A 17 -19.36 -9.95 17.50
C ALA A 17 -18.53 -8.85 16.81
N THR A 18 -17.33 -8.52 17.34
CA THR A 18 -16.42 -7.56 16.72
C THR A 18 -15.86 -8.09 15.41
N VAL A 19 -15.44 -9.37 15.40
CA VAL A 19 -14.91 -10.02 14.19
C VAL A 19 -15.99 -10.13 13.12
N PHE A 20 -17.22 -10.50 13.50
CA PHE A 20 -18.37 -10.57 12.61
C PHE A 20 -18.70 -9.21 12.00
N ALA A 21 -18.87 -8.17 12.82
CA ALA A 21 -19.17 -6.82 12.35
C ALA A 21 -18.08 -6.27 11.40
N TRP A 22 -16.81 -6.63 11.60
CA TRP A 22 -15.73 -6.27 10.67
C TRP A 22 -15.93 -6.91 9.28
N HIS A 23 -16.41 -8.15 9.21
CA HIS A 23 -16.68 -8.85 7.94
C HIS A 23 -17.93 -8.33 7.22
N GLU A 24 -18.90 -7.79 7.95
CA GLU A 24 -20.11 -7.19 7.37
C GLU A 24 -19.86 -5.80 6.77
N ARG A 25 -18.78 -5.12 7.17
CA ARG A 25 -18.50 -3.76 6.70
C ARG A 25 -18.15 -3.71 5.21
N PRO A 26 -18.55 -2.64 4.51
CA PRO A 26 -18.12 -2.39 3.14
C PRO A 26 -16.60 -2.47 3.02
N GLY A 27 -16.08 -3.02 1.92
CA GLY A 27 -14.65 -3.18 1.72
C GLY A 27 -14.04 -4.45 2.32
N ALA A 28 -14.73 -5.19 3.19
CA ALA A 28 -14.17 -6.42 3.78
C ALA A 28 -13.81 -7.44 2.70
N PHE A 29 -14.66 -7.62 1.69
CA PHE A 29 -14.39 -8.54 0.60
C PHE A 29 -13.15 -8.13 -0.22
N GLU A 30 -13.06 -6.86 -0.61
CA GLU A 30 -11.93 -6.30 -1.36
C GLU A 30 -10.64 -6.37 -0.55
N ARG A 31 -10.71 -6.07 0.75
CA ARG A 31 -9.59 -6.12 1.70
C ARG A 31 -9.03 -7.53 1.84
N LEU A 32 -9.92 -8.52 1.84
CA LEU A 32 -9.60 -9.94 1.96
C LEU A 32 -9.20 -10.61 0.63
N MET A 33 -9.18 -9.88 -0.48
CA MET A 33 -8.82 -10.43 -1.78
C MET A 33 -7.29 -10.42 -1.94
N PRO A 34 -6.61 -11.59 -2.02
CA PRO A 34 -5.15 -11.57 -2.10
C PRO A 34 -4.66 -10.93 -3.39
N PRO A 35 -3.59 -10.13 -3.34
CA PRO A 35 -3.15 -9.33 -4.47
C PRO A 35 -2.56 -10.18 -5.62
N TRP A 36 -2.24 -11.46 -5.38
CA TRP A 36 -1.77 -12.40 -6.42
C TRP A 36 -2.90 -13.16 -7.13
N ARG A 37 -4.15 -13.08 -6.64
CA ARG A 37 -5.25 -13.88 -7.17
C ARG A 37 -5.71 -13.33 -8.53
N ARG A 38 -5.80 -14.20 -9.53
CA ARG A 38 -6.52 -13.97 -10.81
C ARG A 38 -7.80 -14.81 -10.80
N ARG A 39 -8.83 -14.39 -11.56
CA ARG A 39 -10.20 -14.97 -11.61
C ARG A 39 -10.25 -16.51 -11.38
N GLY A 40 -11.24 -16.95 -10.60
CA GLY A 40 -11.31 -18.31 -10.04
C GLY A 40 -11.49 -19.43 -11.06
N ARG A 41 -10.97 -20.61 -10.73
CA ARG A 41 -11.05 -21.87 -11.50
C ARG A 41 -12.20 -22.80 -11.04
N PHE A 42 -13.08 -22.30 -10.18
CA PHE A 42 -14.13 -23.10 -9.52
C PHE A 42 -15.47 -22.89 -10.23
N VAL A 43 -16.17 -23.98 -10.52
CA VAL A 43 -17.49 -23.96 -11.19
C VAL A 43 -18.62 -23.76 -10.17
N HIS A 44 -18.37 -24.11 -8.91
CA HIS A 44 -19.24 -23.83 -7.78
C HIS A 44 -18.38 -23.40 -6.59
N TRP A 45 -18.86 -22.40 -5.86
CA TRP A 45 -18.21 -21.82 -4.69
C TRP A 45 -19.27 -21.36 -3.68
N GLU A 46 -19.32 -22.01 -2.53
CA GLU A 46 -20.05 -21.55 -1.36
C GLU A 46 -19.03 -21.42 -0.22
N HIS A 47 -18.95 -20.25 0.39
CA HIS A 47 -18.02 -19.96 1.48
C HIS A 47 -18.81 -19.43 2.68
N ARG A 48 -18.73 -20.15 3.79
CA ARG A 48 -19.35 -19.81 5.07
C ARG A 48 -18.28 -19.41 6.07
N HIS A 49 -18.61 -18.43 6.89
CA HIS A 49 -17.79 -17.98 8.01
C HIS A 49 -18.52 -18.32 9.31
N TYR A 50 -17.85 -19.03 10.22
CA TYR A 50 -18.33 -19.29 11.57
C TYR A 50 -17.48 -18.48 12.55
N PHE A 51 -18.15 -17.82 13.51
CA PHE A 51 -17.53 -16.96 14.52
C PHE A 51 -17.92 -17.49 15.90
N GLU A 52 -17.04 -18.26 16.50
CA GLU A 52 -17.32 -18.93 17.78
C GLU A 52 -16.59 -18.21 18.91
N SER A 53 -17.32 -17.82 19.95
CA SER A 53 -16.74 -17.21 21.15
C SER A 53 -16.03 -18.28 21.97
N THR A 54 -14.84 -17.96 22.45
CA THR A 54 -14.11 -18.78 23.42
C THR A 54 -14.44 -18.34 24.86
N PRO A 55 -14.23 -19.19 25.88
CA PRO A 55 -14.51 -18.83 27.28
C PRO A 55 -13.79 -17.58 27.77
N ASP A 56 -12.61 -17.29 27.22
CA ASP A 56 -11.80 -16.10 27.52
C ASP A 56 -12.14 -14.87 26.66
N GLY A 57 -13.24 -14.91 25.92
CA GLY A 57 -13.78 -13.76 25.18
C GLY A 57 -13.15 -13.48 23.81
N ALA A 58 -12.26 -14.36 23.34
CA ALA A 58 -11.72 -14.32 21.98
C ALA A 58 -12.68 -14.99 20.97
N CYS A 59 -12.30 -14.97 19.69
CA CYS A 59 -13.07 -15.54 18.60
C CYS A 59 -12.25 -16.61 17.87
N VAL A 60 -12.84 -17.78 17.65
CA VAL A 60 -12.38 -18.73 16.64
C VAL A 60 -13.13 -18.43 15.34
N LEU A 61 -12.43 -17.89 14.36
CA LEU A 61 -12.95 -17.69 13.01
C LEU A 61 -12.66 -18.95 12.18
N THR A 62 -13.72 -19.62 11.72
CA THR A 62 -13.62 -20.78 10.83
C THR A 62 -14.15 -20.45 9.45
N ASP A 63 -13.28 -20.55 8.45
CA ASP A 63 -13.65 -20.49 7.04
C ASP A 63 -13.95 -21.90 6.52
N GLU A 64 -15.16 -22.10 6.01
CA GLU A 64 -15.58 -23.34 5.36
C GLU A 64 -15.96 -23.08 3.91
N VAL A 65 -15.31 -23.77 2.98
CA VAL A 65 -15.60 -23.65 1.55
C VAL A 65 -16.04 -24.98 0.98
N SER A 66 -17.22 -24.96 0.36
CA SER A 66 -17.73 -26.01 -0.50
C SER A 66 -17.46 -25.63 -1.96
N TYR A 67 -16.68 -26.44 -2.67
CA TYR A 67 -16.24 -26.14 -4.03
C TYR A 67 -16.32 -27.34 -4.97
N ARG A 68 -16.34 -27.03 -6.28
CA ARG A 68 -16.27 -28.02 -7.36
C ARG A 68 -15.23 -27.62 -8.41
N LEU A 69 -14.35 -28.56 -8.75
CA LEU A 69 -13.39 -28.43 -9.83
C LEU A 69 -14.03 -28.78 -11.19
N PRO A 70 -13.57 -28.18 -12.30
CA PRO A 70 -13.98 -28.60 -13.64
C PRO A 70 -13.57 -30.07 -13.89
N LEU A 71 -14.24 -30.73 -14.84
CA LEU A 71 -14.00 -32.15 -15.20
C LEU A 71 -14.30 -33.18 -14.09
N GLY A 72 -15.09 -32.81 -13.08
CA GLY A 72 -15.66 -33.75 -12.11
C GLY A 72 -14.61 -34.58 -11.35
N ALA A 73 -14.76 -35.92 -11.35
CA ALA A 73 -13.87 -36.82 -10.62
C ALA A 73 -12.41 -36.77 -11.12
N LEU A 74 -12.19 -36.66 -12.45
CA LEU A 74 -10.87 -36.52 -13.06
C LEU A 74 -10.17 -35.25 -12.59
N GLY A 75 -10.90 -34.13 -12.50
CA GLY A 75 -10.38 -32.87 -11.95
C GLY A 75 -9.97 -32.97 -10.48
N ARG A 76 -10.63 -33.81 -9.67
CA ARG A 76 -10.26 -34.05 -8.26
C ARG A 76 -8.98 -34.88 -8.12
N VAL A 77 -8.83 -35.94 -8.92
CA VAL A 77 -7.63 -36.80 -8.87
C VAL A 77 -6.41 -36.03 -9.37
N ALA A 78 -6.53 -35.33 -10.50
CA ALA A 78 -5.41 -34.61 -11.10
C ALA A 78 -5.12 -33.25 -10.42
N GLY A 79 -6.16 -32.55 -9.93
CA GLY A 79 -6.06 -31.16 -9.47
C GLY A 79 -6.37 -30.92 -7.99
N GLY A 80 -6.84 -31.92 -7.24
CA GLY A 80 -7.33 -31.76 -5.87
C GLY A 80 -6.28 -31.27 -4.88
N ALA A 81 -5.06 -31.82 -4.93
CA ALA A 81 -3.96 -31.39 -4.06
C ALA A 81 -3.51 -29.95 -4.36
N LEU A 82 -3.48 -29.56 -5.64
CA LEU A 82 -3.15 -28.20 -6.06
C LEU A 82 -4.23 -27.21 -5.60
N ALA A 83 -5.51 -27.56 -5.77
CA ALA A 83 -6.64 -26.76 -5.31
C ALA A 83 -6.62 -26.57 -3.78
N ARG A 84 -6.38 -27.64 -3.00
CA ARG A 84 -6.25 -27.53 -1.53
C ARG A 84 -5.08 -26.63 -1.12
N ARG A 85 -3.92 -26.71 -1.80
CA ARG A 85 -2.79 -25.80 -1.55
C ARG A 85 -3.11 -24.36 -1.93
N GLU A 86 -3.91 -24.12 -2.96
CA GLU A 86 -4.37 -22.78 -3.32
C GLU A 86 -5.34 -22.22 -2.28
N LEU A 87 -6.31 -23.02 -1.82
CA LEU A 87 -7.24 -22.65 -0.76
C LEU A 87 -6.51 -22.37 0.56
N ALA A 88 -5.56 -23.22 0.95
CA ALA A 88 -4.76 -23.02 2.15
C ALA A 88 -4.02 -21.67 2.13
N ARG A 89 -3.42 -21.30 0.99
CA ARG A 89 -2.74 -20.01 0.82
C ARG A 89 -3.72 -18.83 0.85
N LEU A 90 -4.86 -18.96 0.18
CA LEU A 90 -5.92 -17.94 0.17
C LEU A 90 -6.42 -17.66 1.58
N PHE A 91 -6.76 -18.70 2.34
CA PHE A 91 -7.32 -18.55 3.68
C PHE A 91 -6.28 -18.18 4.73
N ALA A 92 -5.03 -18.63 4.59
CA ALA A 92 -3.94 -18.12 5.41
C ALA A 92 -3.77 -16.60 5.27
N TYR A 93 -3.83 -16.07 4.04
CA TYR A 93 -3.79 -14.63 3.79
C TYR A 93 -4.96 -13.91 4.43
N ARG A 94 -6.19 -14.37 4.17
CA ARG A 94 -7.42 -13.76 4.71
C ARG A 94 -7.39 -13.65 6.22
N GLN A 95 -7.06 -14.76 6.89
CA GLN A 95 -6.99 -14.83 8.34
C GLN A 95 -5.89 -13.92 8.91
N ALA A 96 -4.72 -13.86 8.26
CA ALA A 96 -3.66 -12.95 8.66
C ALA A 96 -4.06 -11.48 8.51
N VAL A 97 -4.76 -11.11 7.43
CA VAL A 97 -5.26 -9.76 7.20
C VAL A 97 -6.33 -9.39 8.23
N THR A 98 -7.33 -10.23 8.45
CA THR A 98 -8.38 -10.00 9.45
C THR A 98 -7.78 -9.77 10.84
N LYS A 99 -6.87 -10.67 11.26
CA LYS A 99 -6.20 -10.57 12.56
C LYS A 99 -5.43 -9.25 12.69
N ALA A 100 -4.58 -8.94 11.71
CA ALA A 100 -3.74 -7.76 11.74
C ALA A 100 -4.56 -6.45 11.70
N ASP A 101 -5.64 -6.39 10.90
CA ASP A 101 -6.52 -5.22 10.83
C ASP A 101 -7.25 -4.99 12.17
N LEU A 102 -7.75 -6.05 12.80
CA LEU A 102 -8.41 -5.97 14.11
C LEU A 102 -7.44 -5.57 15.24
N GLU A 103 -6.22 -6.11 15.24
CA GLU A 103 -5.16 -5.72 16.17
C GLU A 103 -4.76 -4.25 16.00
N THR A 104 -4.66 -3.79 14.75
CA THR A 104 -4.36 -2.39 14.42
C THR A 104 -5.41 -1.46 15.02
N THR A 105 -6.69 -1.80 14.90
CA THR A 105 -7.78 -0.96 15.42
C THR A 105 -7.93 -1.02 16.92
N ALA A 106 -7.69 -2.19 17.54
CA ALA A 106 -7.70 -2.33 18.98
C ALA A 106 -6.72 -1.37 19.67
N ARG A 107 -5.59 -1.05 19.01
CA ARG A 107 -4.58 -0.10 19.52
C ARG A 107 -5.12 1.31 19.76
N TYR A 108 -6.07 1.77 18.96
CA TYR A 108 -6.56 3.16 19.02
C TYR A 108 -7.90 3.31 19.73
N LEU A 109 -8.47 2.20 20.21
CA LEU A 109 -9.80 2.12 20.83
C LEU A 109 -10.88 2.79 19.95
N SER A 110 -12.08 2.97 20.49
CA SER A 110 -13.24 3.57 19.81
C SER A 110 -12.96 5.04 19.44
N VAL A 111 -12.25 5.25 18.33
CA VAL A 111 -12.19 6.55 17.68
C VAL A 111 -13.60 6.87 17.20
N ARG A 112 -14.02 8.14 17.33
CA ARG A 112 -15.28 8.60 16.75
C ARG A 112 -15.31 8.24 15.25
N PRO A 113 -16.50 7.98 14.67
CA PRO A 113 -16.62 7.89 13.22
C PRO A 113 -15.98 9.12 12.55
N MET A 114 -15.20 8.89 11.50
CA MET A 114 -14.50 9.92 10.75
C MET A 114 -14.83 9.82 9.26
N CYS A 115 -14.81 10.96 8.59
CA CYS A 115 -14.92 11.06 7.14
C CYS A 115 -13.57 11.39 6.50
N PHE A 116 -13.15 10.55 5.54
CA PHE A 116 -11.91 10.68 4.79
C PHE A 116 -12.18 11.15 3.36
N LEU A 117 -11.52 12.23 2.93
CA LEU A 117 -11.49 12.66 1.53
C LEU A 117 -10.17 12.23 0.88
N ILE A 118 -10.23 11.39 -0.15
CA ILE A 118 -9.03 10.77 -0.73
C ILE A 118 -8.89 11.12 -2.22
N ALA A 119 -7.82 11.85 -2.56
CA ALA A 119 -7.32 11.99 -3.92
C ALA A 119 -6.40 10.83 -4.29
N GLY A 120 -6.44 10.38 -5.55
CA GLY A 120 -5.70 9.19 -6.00
C GLY A 120 -6.33 7.87 -5.57
N ALA A 121 -7.63 7.87 -5.25
CA ALA A 121 -8.40 6.70 -4.80
C ALA A 121 -8.30 5.46 -5.73
N SER A 122 -8.18 5.68 -7.04
CA SER A 122 -8.07 4.60 -8.03
C SER A 122 -6.66 4.00 -8.17
N GLY A 123 -5.65 4.62 -7.54
CA GLY A 123 -4.25 4.21 -7.59
C GLY A 123 -3.94 3.00 -6.72
N LEU A 124 -2.71 2.51 -6.80
CA LEU A 124 -2.26 1.29 -6.10
C LEU A 124 -2.50 1.37 -4.58
N VAL A 125 -2.08 2.48 -3.96
CA VAL A 125 -2.23 2.68 -2.51
C VAL A 125 -3.68 2.97 -2.14
N GLY A 126 -4.38 3.81 -2.91
CA GLY A 126 -5.81 4.10 -2.69
C GLY A 126 -6.69 2.86 -2.70
N ARG A 127 -6.47 1.94 -3.64
CA ARG A 127 -7.20 0.65 -3.71
C ARG A 127 -6.96 -0.27 -2.51
N ALA A 128 -5.85 -0.13 -1.80
CA ALA A 128 -5.59 -0.88 -0.57
C ALA A 128 -6.10 -0.15 0.68
N LEU A 129 -5.93 1.17 0.72
CA LEU A 129 -6.31 2.02 1.86
C LEU A 129 -7.83 2.13 2.04
N ILE A 130 -8.59 2.29 0.96
CA ILE A 130 -10.04 2.53 1.05
C ILE A 130 -10.78 1.33 1.67
N PRO A 131 -10.58 0.08 1.21
CA PRO A 131 -11.18 -1.08 1.86
C PRO A 131 -10.79 -1.18 3.33
N PHE A 132 -9.52 -0.93 3.67
CA PHE A 132 -9.06 -0.94 5.05
C PHE A 132 -9.79 0.10 5.92
N LEU A 133 -9.92 1.35 5.46
CA LEU A 133 -10.61 2.40 6.22
C LEU A 133 -12.10 2.07 6.43
N ARG A 134 -12.77 1.55 5.40
CA ARG A 134 -14.18 1.16 5.48
C ARG A 134 -14.39 -0.03 6.42
N THR A 135 -13.47 -0.99 6.44
CA THR A 135 -13.55 -2.11 7.41
C THR A 135 -13.29 -1.66 8.85
N GLN A 136 -12.66 -0.50 9.07
CA GLN A 136 -12.58 0.12 10.40
C GLN A 136 -13.85 0.89 10.79
N GLY A 137 -14.80 1.05 9.87
CA GLY A 137 -16.07 1.75 10.11
C GLY A 137 -16.05 3.23 9.73
N TYR A 138 -15.03 3.69 8.99
CA TYR A 138 -14.94 5.06 8.52
C TYR A 138 -15.66 5.28 7.18
N THR A 139 -16.15 6.50 6.99
CA THR A 139 -16.68 6.95 5.70
C THR A 139 -15.55 7.43 4.82
N VAL A 140 -15.61 7.09 3.54
CA VAL A 140 -14.59 7.49 2.55
C VAL A 140 -15.27 8.12 1.34
N VAL A 141 -14.91 9.37 1.07
CA VAL A 141 -15.24 10.14 -0.13
C VAL A 141 -14.02 10.18 -1.06
N ARG A 142 -14.24 9.88 -2.34
CA ARG A 142 -13.18 9.72 -3.35
C ARG A 142 -13.18 10.91 -4.29
N LEU A 143 -12.05 11.59 -4.41
CA LEU A 143 -11.87 12.62 -5.43
C LEU A 143 -11.59 11.97 -6.79
N VAL A 144 -12.42 12.28 -7.78
CA VAL A 144 -12.38 11.71 -9.12
C VAL A 144 -12.27 12.79 -10.19
N ARG A 145 -11.41 12.59 -11.20
CA ARG A 145 -11.20 13.55 -12.31
C ARG A 145 -12.28 13.48 -13.41
N ARG A 146 -13.30 12.65 -13.19
CA ARG A 146 -14.45 12.47 -14.07
C ARG A 146 -15.71 12.98 -13.34
N PRO A 147 -16.86 13.11 -14.03
CA PRO A 147 -18.13 13.30 -13.33
C PRO A 147 -18.32 12.23 -12.24
N ALA A 148 -18.70 12.69 -11.04
CA ALA A 148 -18.98 11.84 -9.90
C ALA A 148 -20.17 10.95 -10.23
N ALA A 149 -20.03 9.66 -9.97
CA ALA A 149 -21.02 8.64 -10.31
C ALA A 149 -21.75 8.08 -9.08
N GLY A 150 -21.37 8.51 -7.88
CA GLY A 150 -21.94 8.03 -6.63
C GLY A 150 -21.80 9.05 -5.51
N VAL A 151 -22.55 8.82 -4.43
CA VAL A 151 -22.56 9.67 -3.22
C VAL A 151 -21.23 9.69 -2.47
N ASP A 152 -20.36 8.71 -2.74
CA ASP A 152 -19.01 8.61 -2.18
C ASP A 152 -17.94 9.19 -3.12
N GLU A 153 -18.33 10.00 -4.11
CA GLU A 153 -17.44 10.63 -5.07
C GLU A 153 -17.64 12.14 -5.13
N VAL A 154 -16.53 12.86 -5.27
CA VAL A 154 -16.52 14.29 -5.57
C VAL A 154 -15.67 14.54 -6.81
N SER A 155 -16.23 15.25 -7.78
CA SER A 155 -15.49 15.65 -8.98
C SER A 155 -14.53 16.79 -8.68
N TRP A 156 -13.35 16.73 -9.27
CA TRP A 156 -12.37 17.81 -9.21
C TRP A 156 -11.50 17.83 -10.46
N ASP A 157 -10.91 18.98 -10.75
CA ASP A 157 -10.01 19.19 -11.87
C ASP A 157 -8.73 19.88 -11.37
N PRO A 158 -7.71 19.08 -10.96
CA PRO A 158 -6.48 19.65 -10.45
C PRO A 158 -5.69 20.43 -11.50
N ALA A 159 -5.81 20.09 -12.79
CA ALA A 159 -5.12 20.79 -13.86
C ALA A 159 -5.67 22.21 -14.07
N ALA A 160 -6.98 22.39 -13.86
CA ALA A 160 -7.62 23.70 -13.87
C ALA A 160 -7.67 24.37 -12.49
N GLY A 161 -7.12 23.76 -11.44
CA GLY A 161 -7.18 24.31 -10.08
C GLY A 161 -8.58 24.31 -9.45
N ARG A 162 -9.49 23.45 -9.90
CA ARG A 162 -10.91 23.46 -9.50
C ARG A 162 -11.25 22.31 -8.55
N LEU A 163 -11.69 22.67 -7.36
CA LEU A 163 -12.35 21.81 -6.39
C LEU A 163 -13.33 22.67 -5.60
N ASP A 164 -14.59 22.24 -5.54
CA ASP A 164 -15.58 22.93 -4.70
C ASP A 164 -15.18 22.82 -3.22
N ALA A 165 -15.01 23.95 -2.53
CA ALA A 165 -14.68 24.00 -1.12
C ALA A 165 -15.74 23.28 -0.25
N GLN A 166 -16.98 23.13 -0.73
CA GLN A 166 -18.01 22.36 -0.04
C GLN A 166 -17.67 20.87 0.10
N ALA A 167 -16.73 20.36 -0.71
CA ALA A 167 -16.23 18.99 -0.60
C ALA A 167 -15.58 18.67 0.76
N PHE A 168 -15.15 19.69 1.51
CA PHE A 168 -14.53 19.52 2.83
C PHE A 168 -15.53 19.57 3.98
N ARG A 169 -16.81 19.87 3.75
CA ARG A 169 -17.82 19.90 4.81
C ARG A 169 -17.96 18.52 5.46
N GLY A 170 -17.72 18.46 6.77
CA GLY A 170 -17.79 17.21 7.53
C GLY A 170 -16.64 16.24 7.24
N VAL A 171 -15.59 16.67 6.52
CA VAL A 171 -14.37 15.89 6.30
C VAL A 171 -13.42 16.12 7.47
N ASP A 172 -13.00 15.03 8.09
CA ASP A 172 -12.04 15.05 9.19
C ASP A 172 -10.59 14.96 8.69
N VAL A 173 -10.38 14.17 7.63
CA VAL A 173 -9.07 13.76 7.13
C VAL A 173 -9.00 13.92 5.63
N VAL A 174 -7.96 14.59 5.12
CA VAL A 174 -7.68 14.65 3.68
C VAL A 174 -6.40 13.85 3.38
N ILE A 175 -6.45 12.98 2.37
CA ILE A 175 -5.28 12.21 1.93
C ILE A 175 -5.07 12.45 0.43
N ASN A 176 -3.94 13.06 0.07
CA ASN A 176 -3.54 13.20 -1.32
C ASN A 176 -2.55 12.11 -1.75
N LEU A 177 -3.06 11.08 -2.44
CA LEU A 177 -2.25 10.06 -3.11
C LEU A 177 -2.19 10.28 -4.63
N ALA A 178 -2.68 11.43 -5.13
CA ALA A 178 -2.71 11.70 -6.55
C ALA A 178 -1.29 11.98 -7.08
N GLY A 179 -1.00 11.44 -8.26
CA GLY A 179 0.25 11.65 -8.94
C GLY A 179 0.46 10.58 -10.02
N GLU A 180 1.17 10.94 -11.06
CA GLU A 180 1.55 9.99 -12.10
C GLU A 180 2.67 9.06 -11.62
N GLY A 181 2.65 7.79 -12.06
CA GLY A 181 3.65 6.80 -11.66
C GLY A 181 5.03 7.11 -12.22
N VAL A 182 6.02 7.19 -11.32
CA VAL A 182 7.42 7.50 -11.64
C VAL A 182 8.02 6.46 -12.60
N ALA A 183 7.68 5.18 -12.44
CA ALA A 183 8.29 4.07 -13.16
C ALA A 183 7.45 3.54 -14.33
N ASP A 184 6.37 4.23 -14.74
CA ASP A 184 5.41 3.70 -15.73
C ASP A 184 5.98 3.64 -17.15
N VAL A 185 6.67 4.70 -17.56
CA VAL A 185 7.28 4.85 -18.89
C VAL A 185 8.64 5.53 -18.76
N ARG A 186 9.49 5.34 -19.76
CA ARG A 186 10.79 6.03 -19.87
C ARG A 186 10.58 7.56 -19.86
N TRP A 187 11.49 8.29 -19.23
CA TRP A 187 11.33 9.74 -19.08
C TRP A 187 11.76 10.51 -20.33
N SER A 188 10.80 11.22 -20.93
CA SER A 188 11.04 12.37 -21.79
C SER A 188 10.95 13.68 -20.99
N THR A 189 11.29 14.82 -21.62
CA THR A 189 11.12 16.15 -21.04
C THR A 189 9.66 16.42 -20.65
N GLU A 190 8.71 16.05 -21.51
CA GLU A 190 7.27 16.19 -21.30
C GLU A 190 6.81 15.30 -20.15
N ARG A 191 7.35 14.08 -20.05
CA ARG A 191 7.06 13.17 -18.93
C ARG A 191 7.54 13.75 -17.61
N LYS A 192 8.74 14.33 -17.56
CA LYS A 192 9.28 15.00 -16.37
C LYS A 192 8.39 16.17 -15.95
N LYS A 193 7.97 17.02 -16.90
CA LYS A 193 6.99 18.09 -16.64
C LYS A 193 5.68 17.55 -16.09
N ALA A 194 5.13 16.47 -16.67
CA ALA A 194 3.90 15.84 -16.19
C ALA A 194 4.03 15.25 -14.77
N LEU A 195 5.17 14.63 -14.45
CA LEU A 195 5.45 14.08 -13.11
C LEU A 195 5.45 15.17 -12.03
N LEU A 196 6.09 16.31 -12.31
CA LEU A 196 6.09 17.48 -11.42
C LEU A 196 4.69 18.08 -11.31
N ARG A 197 4.08 18.40 -12.45
CA ARG A 197 2.81 19.08 -12.56
C ARG A 197 1.68 18.33 -11.85
N SER A 198 1.55 17.02 -12.10
CA SER A 198 0.50 16.19 -11.50
C SER A 198 0.53 16.14 -9.97
N ARG A 199 1.69 16.44 -9.35
CA ARG A 199 1.87 16.50 -7.89
C ARG A 199 1.65 17.90 -7.34
N VAL A 200 2.27 18.89 -7.98
CA VAL A 200 2.17 20.30 -7.56
C VAL A 200 0.74 20.81 -7.73
N GLU A 201 0.13 20.62 -8.89
CA GLU A 201 -1.23 21.13 -9.17
C GLU A 201 -2.30 20.43 -8.32
N SER A 202 -2.17 19.12 -8.10
CA SER A 202 -3.12 18.38 -7.27
C SER A 202 -3.06 18.80 -5.81
N THR A 203 -1.86 18.95 -5.25
CA THR A 203 -1.68 19.44 -3.88
C THR A 203 -2.14 20.88 -3.76
N ARG A 204 -1.73 21.78 -4.67
CA ARG A 204 -2.14 23.19 -4.65
C ARG A 204 -3.65 23.36 -4.70
N THR A 205 -4.33 22.59 -5.57
CA THR A 205 -5.80 22.63 -5.68
C THR A 205 -6.47 22.26 -4.36
N LEU A 206 -5.98 21.22 -3.67
CA LEU A 206 -6.49 20.83 -2.36
C LEU A 206 -6.26 21.91 -1.32
N VAL A 207 -5.05 22.45 -1.25
CA VAL A 207 -4.70 23.47 -0.24
C VAL A 207 -5.48 24.76 -0.45
N ASN A 208 -5.61 25.23 -1.69
CA ASN A 208 -6.42 26.41 -2.02
C ASN A 208 -7.89 26.20 -1.65
N ALA A 209 -8.46 25.04 -1.98
CA ALA A 209 -9.86 24.75 -1.68
C ALA A 209 -10.11 24.55 -0.17
N MET A 210 -9.14 24.02 0.58
CA MET A 210 -9.18 24.01 2.06
C MET A 210 -9.15 25.45 2.62
N GLY A 211 -8.30 26.33 2.07
CA GLY A 211 -8.19 27.72 2.51
C GLY A 211 -9.43 28.57 2.21
N ALA A 212 -10.22 28.18 1.21
CA ALA A 212 -11.49 28.82 0.88
C ALA A 212 -12.64 28.45 1.84
N LEU A 213 -12.43 27.50 2.77
CA LEU A 213 -13.44 27.07 3.72
C LEU A 213 -13.51 28.01 4.92
N ALA A 214 -14.66 28.66 5.15
CA ALA A 214 -14.83 29.61 6.24
C ALA A 214 -14.67 29.00 7.65
N ARG A 215 -15.11 27.75 7.86
CA ARG A 215 -15.00 26.97 9.11
C ARG A 215 -15.04 25.47 8.83
N GLY A 216 -14.40 24.67 9.69
CA GLY A 216 -14.48 23.21 9.63
C GLY A 216 -13.41 22.55 8.74
N ALA A 217 -12.20 23.12 8.72
CA ALA A 217 -11.07 22.52 8.05
C ALA A 217 -10.77 21.12 8.62
N PRO A 218 -10.26 20.19 7.79
CA PRO A 218 -9.83 18.87 8.27
C PRO A 218 -8.74 19.03 9.32
N PHE A 219 -8.72 18.16 10.33
CA PHE A 219 -7.70 18.26 11.38
C PHE A 219 -6.33 17.75 10.92
N VAL A 220 -6.28 16.95 9.85
CA VAL A 220 -5.04 16.43 9.28
C VAL A 220 -5.12 16.34 7.75
N PHE A 221 -4.02 16.74 7.12
CA PHE A 221 -3.76 16.57 5.70
C PHE A 221 -2.52 15.70 5.50
N ILE A 222 -2.72 14.49 4.96
CA ILE A 222 -1.63 13.61 4.54
C ILE A 222 -1.37 13.82 3.05
N SER A 223 -0.26 14.44 2.72
CA SER A 223 0.23 14.50 1.34
C SER A 223 1.23 13.38 1.11
N ALA A 224 1.04 12.61 0.05
CA ALA A 224 2.10 11.72 -0.40
C ALA A 224 3.38 12.53 -0.72
N SER A 225 4.51 11.87 -0.55
CA SER A 225 5.85 12.27 -0.95
C SER A 225 6.61 10.98 -1.31
N ALA A 226 7.93 11.03 -1.48
CA ALA A 226 8.73 9.85 -1.74
C ALA A 226 10.10 9.94 -1.09
N THR A 227 10.72 8.79 -0.81
CA THR A 227 12.14 8.74 -0.41
C THR A 227 13.08 9.24 -1.50
N GLY A 228 12.59 9.45 -2.73
CA GLY A 228 13.31 10.13 -3.80
C GLY A 228 13.75 11.55 -3.46
N ILE A 229 13.17 12.17 -2.41
CA ILE A 229 13.64 13.46 -1.89
C ILE A 229 15.10 13.44 -1.46
N TYR A 230 15.61 12.29 -1.01
CA TYR A 230 16.96 12.17 -0.48
C TYR A 230 18.04 12.00 -1.57
N GLY A 231 17.64 11.67 -2.81
CA GLY A 231 18.57 11.34 -3.90
C GLY A 231 19.45 10.12 -3.61
N ASP A 232 20.58 10.00 -4.32
CA ASP A 232 21.60 9.00 -4.04
C ASP A 232 22.56 9.47 -2.93
N ARG A 233 22.64 8.68 -1.85
CA ARG A 233 23.43 8.96 -0.64
C ARG A 233 24.31 7.77 -0.25
N GLY A 234 24.48 6.80 -1.14
CA GLY A 234 25.31 5.63 -0.89
C GLY A 234 24.87 4.87 0.36
N ASN A 235 25.76 4.78 1.36
CA ASN A 235 25.55 4.03 2.61
C ASN A 235 25.04 4.87 3.79
N GLU A 236 24.85 6.19 3.60
CA GLU A 236 24.36 7.08 4.65
C GLU A 236 22.98 6.64 5.14
N THR A 237 22.80 6.53 6.45
CA THR A 237 21.49 6.28 7.06
C THR A 237 20.69 7.58 7.08
N LEU A 238 19.57 7.60 6.38
CA LEU A 238 18.73 8.79 6.18
C LEU A 238 17.49 8.76 7.08
N THR A 239 17.23 9.87 7.75
CA THR A 239 16.06 10.07 8.62
C THR A 239 15.20 11.20 8.08
N GLU A 240 14.05 11.45 8.71
CA GLU A 240 13.15 12.56 8.37
C GLU A 240 13.80 13.95 8.52
N THR A 241 14.89 14.04 9.30
CA THR A 241 15.69 15.27 9.50
C THR A 241 16.85 15.42 8.52
N SER A 242 17.15 14.40 7.73
CA SER A 242 18.19 14.47 6.71
C SER A 242 17.81 15.49 5.62
N ALA A 243 18.81 16.27 5.19
CA ALA A 243 18.62 17.26 4.13
C ALA A 243 18.19 16.59 2.80
N PRO A 244 17.37 17.26 1.98
CA PRO A 244 17.09 16.83 0.62
C PRO A 244 18.36 16.58 -0.19
N GLY A 245 18.28 15.64 -1.13
CA GLY A 245 19.34 15.35 -2.08
C GLY A 245 19.29 16.26 -3.31
N ALA A 246 20.11 15.91 -4.30
CA ALA A 246 20.08 16.53 -5.62
C ALA A 246 19.37 15.62 -6.64
N GLY A 247 19.04 16.17 -7.80
CA GLY A 247 18.43 15.44 -8.91
C GLY A 247 16.99 15.87 -9.18
N PHE A 248 16.45 15.32 -10.27
CA PHE A 248 15.10 15.61 -10.72
C PHE A 248 14.04 15.16 -9.71
N LEU A 249 14.16 13.94 -9.16
CA LEU A 249 13.17 13.44 -8.19
C LEU A 249 13.24 14.17 -6.86
N ALA A 250 14.43 14.59 -6.44
CA ALA A 250 14.59 15.41 -5.24
C ALA A 250 13.82 16.74 -5.40
N GLY A 251 14.06 17.47 -6.50
CA GLY A 251 13.37 18.71 -6.80
C GLY A 251 11.85 18.55 -6.96
N VAL A 252 11.38 17.44 -7.54
CA VAL A 252 9.94 17.12 -7.60
C VAL A 252 9.35 16.95 -6.20
N CYS A 253 10.03 16.23 -5.31
CA CYS A 253 9.55 16.03 -3.94
C CYS A 253 9.57 17.34 -3.14
N GLU A 254 10.60 18.17 -3.28
CA GLU A 254 10.66 19.47 -2.62
C GLU A 254 9.54 20.42 -3.08
N ALA A 255 9.30 20.52 -4.40
CA ALA A 255 8.19 21.30 -4.93
C ALA A 255 6.84 20.78 -4.42
N TRP A 256 6.67 19.47 -4.36
CA TRP A 256 5.45 18.82 -3.87
C TRP A 256 5.21 19.05 -2.37
N GLU A 257 6.25 18.86 -1.55
CA GLU A 257 6.17 19.06 -0.10
C GLU A 257 5.91 20.52 0.27
N ARG A 258 6.46 21.47 -0.50
CA ARG A 258 6.24 22.91 -0.30
C ARG A 258 4.77 23.30 -0.45
N GLU A 259 4.09 22.79 -1.48
CA GLU A 259 2.65 23.05 -1.67
C GLU A 259 1.85 22.47 -0.50
N ALA A 260 2.22 21.29 0.01
CA ALA A 260 1.50 20.66 1.12
C ALA A 260 1.65 21.45 2.43
N LEU A 261 2.85 21.98 2.70
CA LEU A 261 3.15 22.76 3.90
C LEU A 261 2.31 24.04 4.00
N ALA A 262 1.85 24.61 2.88
CA ALA A 262 0.99 25.79 2.91
C ALA A 262 -0.34 25.56 3.66
N ALA A 263 -0.78 24.30 3.84
CA ALA A 263 -1.94 23.99 4.66
C ALA A 263 -1.70 24.18 6.17
N GLU A 264 -0.45 24.24 6.65
CA GLU A 264 -0.15 24.50 8.07
C GLU A 264 -0.63 25.90 8.49
N ALA A 265 -0.57 26.88 7.58
CA ALA A 265 -1.09 28.23 7.82
C ALA A 265 -2.62 28.25 8.04
N LEU A 266 -3.33 27.19 7.67
CA LEU A 266 -4.76 27.00 7.90
C LEU A 266 -5.06 26.30 9.24
N GLY A 267 -4.04 26.03 10.06
CA GLY A 267 -4.17 25.26 11.30
C GLY A 267 -4.33 23.76 11.10
N VAL A 268 -4.11 23.26 9.88
CA VAL A 268 -4.21 21.82 9.55
C VAL A 268 -2.87 21.16 9.86
N ARG A 269 -2.89 20.01 10.57
CA ARG A 269 -1.66 19.21 10.75
C ARG A 269 -1.28 18.56 9.42
N VAL A 270 -0.11 18.88 8.89
CA VAL A 270 0.38 18.31 7.63
C VAL A 270 1.33 17.15 7.88
N VAL A 271 1.12 16.03 7.17
CA VAL A 271 2.05 14.90 7.11
C VAL A 271 2.51 14.70 5.68
N ARG A 272 3.82 14.80 5.44
CA ARG A 272 4.48 14.57 4.16
C ARG A 272 5.04 13.15 4.14
N LEU A 273 4.27 12.25 3.54
CA LEU A 273 4.49 10.81 3.60
C LEU A 273 5.56 10.37 2.58
N ARG A 274 6.83 10.38 2.99
CA ARG A 274 8.00 9.96 2.19
C ARG A 274 8.01 8.45 2.05
N THR A 275 7.30 7.95 1.03
CA THR A 275 7.08 6.52 0.82
C THR A 275 8.27 5.88 0.10
N GLY A 276 8.72 4.71 0.57
CA GLY A 276 9.71 3.89 -0.11
C GLY A 276 9.15 3.07 -1.28
N ILE A 277 9.88 2.03 -1.67
CA ILE A 277 9.44 1.09 -2.71
C ILE A 277 8.29 0.23 -2.16
N VAL A 278 7.06 0.53 -2.58
CA VAL A 278 5.87 -0.21 -2.17
C VAL A 278 5.86 -1.60 -2.81
N LEU A 279 5.83 -2.63 -1.98
CA LEU A 279 5.80 -4.03 -2.40
C LEU A 279 4.36 -4.56 -2.43
N THR A 280 3.92 -4.96 -3.62
CA THR A 280 2.67 -5.69 -3.85
C THR A 280 2.70 -6.35 -5.22
N PRO A 281 2.15 -7.56 -5.41
CA PRO A 281 2.05 -8.18 -6.73
C PRO A 281 0.96 -7.53 -7.62
N ALA A 282 0.13 -6.64 -7.07
CA ALA A 282 -0.95 -5.97 -7.80
C ALA A 282 -0.46 -4.78 -8.65
N GLY A 283 0.77 -4.30 -8.46
CA GLY A 283 1.34 -3.18 -9.22
C GLY A 283 2.74 -2.80 -8.76
N GLY A 284 3.23 -1.65 -9.23
CA GLY A 284 4.53 -1.12 -8.82
C GLY A 284 5.72 -1.97 -9.27
N VAL A 285 6.84 -1.83 -8.56
CA VAL A 285 8.12 -2.49 -8.92
C VAL A 285 8.02 -4.01 -8.80
N LEU A 286 7.42 -4.53 -7.72
CA LEU A 286 7.34 -5.97 -7.51
C LEU A 286 6.56 -6.66 -8.64
N ALA A 287 5.39 -6.13 -9.04
CA ALA A 287 4.62 -6.70 -10.15
C ALA A 287 5.39 -6.73 -11.48
N LYS A 288 6.26 -5.75 -11.74
CA LYS A 288 7.13 -5.71 -12.95
C LYS A 288 8.26 -6.73 -12.89
N LEU A 289 8.79 -7.01 -11.70
CA LEU A 289 9.86 -8.00 -11.51
C LEU A 289 9.34 -9.45 -11.54
N LEU A 290 8.12 -9.69 -11.07
CA LEU A 290 7.57 -11.05 -10.92
C LEU A 290 7.62 -11.92 -12.19
N PRO A 291 7.29 -11.43 -13.41
CA PRO A 291 7.41 -12.23 -14.63
C PRO A 291 8.83 -12.77 -14.86
N LEU A 292 9.84 -11.90 -14.76
CA LEU A 292 11.25 -12.25 -14.98
C LEU A 292 11.74 -13.27 -13.95
N PHE A 293 11.45 -13.02 -12.67
CA PHE A 293 11.85 -13.94 -11.60
C PHE A 293 11.12 -15.29 -11.67
N ARG A 294 9.85 -15.31 -12.08
CA ARG A 294 9.10 -16.57 -12.26
C ARG A 294 9.67 -17.45 -13.37
N LEU A 295 10.25 -16.83 -14.40
CA LEU A 295 10.95 -17.48 -15.50
C LEU A 295 12.40 -17.88 -15.14
N GLY A 296 12.91 -17.53 -13.95
CA GLY A 296 14.30 -17.77 -13.57
C GLY A 296 15.30 -16.81 -14.21
N ALA A 297 14.81 -15.77 -14.90
CA ALA A 297 15.61 -14.69 -15.51
C ALA A 297 15.80 -13.49 -14.54
N GLY A 298 15.60 -13.70 -13.24
CA GLY A 298 15.86 -12.69 -12.23
C GLY A 298 17.35 -12.43 -12.06
N GLY A 299 17.69 -11.24 -11.57
CA GLY A 299 19.08 -10.80 -11.50
C GLY A 299 19.34 -9.70 -10.50
N ARG A 300 20.57 -9.62 -10.00
CA ARG A 300 21.05 -8.44 -9.26
C ARG A 300 21.29 -7.31 -10.25
N LEU A 301 20.96 -6.09 -9.87
CA LEU A 301 21.11 -4.91 -10.70
C LEU A 301 22.47 -4.26 -10.42
N ALA A 302 23.27 -4.06 -11.46
CA ALA A 302 24.61 -3.51 -11.39
C ALA A 302 25.47 -4.17 -10.29
N SER A 303 26.05 -3.38 -9.37
CA SER A 303 26.84 -3.90 -8.25
C SER A 303 26.02 -4.66 -7.21
N GLY A 304 24.69 -4.49 -7.19
CA GLY A 304 23.80 -5.02 -6.16
C GLY A 304 23.89 -4.31 -4.80
N ARG A 305 24.79 -3.34 -4.61
CA ARG A 305 25.03 -2.67 -3.32
C ARG A 305 24.06 -1.55 -2.97
N MET A 306 23.29 -1.07 -3.94
CA MET A 306 22.32 0.01 -3.75
C MET A 306 21.29 -0.38 -2.69
N TRP A 307 21.07 0.51 -1.73
CA TRP A 307 20.05 0.32 -0.71
C TRP A 307 18.65 0.54 -1.27
N MET A 308 17.78 -0.43 -1.04
CA MET A 308 16.38 -0.42 -1.39
C MET A 308 15.57 -0.26 -0.11
N SER A 309 15.08 0.96 0.13
CA SER A 309 14.14 1.25 1.20
C SER A 309 12.73 0.89 0.74
N TRP A 310 12.20 -0.23 1.23
CA TRP A 310 10.94 -0.83 0.80
C TRP A 310 9.88 -0.75 1.89
N ILE A 311 8.61 -0.93 1.54
CA ILE A 311 7.51 -1.12 2.51
C ILE A 311 6.47 -2.07 1.92
N ALA A 312 5.94 -3.01 2.72
CA ALA A 312 4.81 -3.82 2.27
C ALA A 312 3.55 -2.94 2.15
N ILE A 313 2.67 -3.23 1.18
CA ILE A 313 1.45 -2.42 1.00
C ILE A 313 0.58 -2.36 2.26
N ASP A 314 0.49 -3.46 3.03
CA ASP A 314 -0.25 -3.51 4.28
C ASP A 314 0.37 -2.61 5.37
N ASP A 315 1.70 -2.55 5.44
CA ASP A 315 2.42 -1.66 6.35
C ASP A 315 2.30 -0.19 5.94
N LEU A 316 2.25 0.11 4.65
CA LEU A 316 2.01 1.48 4.19
C LEU A 316 0.61 1.96 4.57
N VAL A 317 -0.41 1.11 4.37
CA VAL A 317 -1.79 1.40 4.78
C VAL A 317 -1.87 1.61 6.30
N GLY A 318 -1.23 0.72 7.08
CA GLY A 318 -1.15 0.85 8.53
C GLY A 318 -0.40 2.11 8.98
N ALA A 319 0.69 2.49 8.31
CA ALA A 319 1.45 3.70 8.62
C ALA A 319 0.66 4.98 8.32
N ILE A 320 -0.11 5.01 7.22
CA ILE A 320 -1.03 6.11 6.92
C ILE A 320 -2.07 6.22 8.03
N TYR A 321 -2.69 5.09 8.41
CA TYR A 321 -3.69 5.06 9.47
C TYR A 321 -3.13 5.50 10.83
N HIS A 322 -1.93 5.03 11.17
CA HIS A 322 -1.20 5.46 12.36
C HIS A 322 -0.94 6.97 12.34
N ALA A 323 -0.47 7.52 11.21
CA ALA A 323 -0.18 8.94 11.09
C ALA A 323 -1.42 9.84 11.18
N VAL A 324 -2.60 9.33 10.80
CA VAL A 324 -3.86 10.04 11.02
C VAL A 324 -4.15 10.18 12.52
N LEU A 325 -3.95 9.12 13.29
CA LEU A 325 -4.40 9.03 14.68
C LEU A 325 -3.35 9.51 15.70
N ASP A 326 -2.07 9.30 15.43
CA ASP A 326 -0.98 9.66 16.35
C ASP A 326 -0.42 11.05 16.03
N ARG A 327 -0.56 11.98 16.97
CA ARG A 327 -0.11 13.37 16.80
C ARG A 327 1.42 13.52 16.78
N ARG A 328 2.18 12.50 17.20
CA ARG A 328 3.65 12.46 17.06
C ARG A 328 4.08 12.31 15.60
N CYS A 329 3.17 11.91 14.73
CA CYS A 329 3.37 11.88 13.28
C CYS A 329 2.91 13.22 12.67
N ASP A 330 3.79 14.21 12.70
CA ASP A 330 3.67 15.50 11.99
C ASP A 330 4.81 15.67 10.97
N GLY A 331 4.70 16.64 10.07
CA GLY A 331 5.80 17.02 9.17
C GLY A 331 6.22 15.89 8.23
N ALA A 332 7.52 15.75 7.98
CA ALA A 332 8.06 14.66 7.17
C ALA A 332 7.95 13.32 7.90
N LEU A 333 7.49 12.27 7.21
CA LEU A 333 7.33 10.92 7.75
C LEU A 333 7.86 9.88 6.76
N ASN A 334 8.90 9.13 7.13
CA ASN A 334 9.42 8.05 6.28
C ASN A 334 8.54 6.80 6.41
N ALA A 335 7.76 6.52 5.37
CA ALA A 335 6.97 5.30 5.28
C ALA A 335 7.77 4.20 4.58
N VAL A 336 8.71 3.63 5.35
CA VAL A 336 9.59 2.51 4.96
C VAL A 336 9.59 1.44 6.04
N ALA A 337 9.83 0.19 5.68
CA ALA A 337 10.07 -0.89 6.62
C ALA A 337 11.33 -0.60 7.47
N PRO A 338 11.42 -1.12 8.70
CA PRO A 338 12.51 -0.80 9.62
C PRO A 338 13.89 -1.31 9.15
N ASN A 339 13.91 -2.29 8.25
CA ASN A 339 15.11 -2.95 7.74
C ASN A 339 15.19 -2.81 6.21
N ALA A 340 15.82 -1.72 5.75
CA ALA A 340 16.21 -1.60 4.35
C ALA A 340 17.19 -2.72 3.97
N VAL A 341 17.18 -3.13 2.70
CA VAL A 341 18.04 -4.20 2.18
C VAL A 341 18.85 -3.69 0.99
N THR A 342 19.93 -4.36 0.64
CA THR A 342 20.61 -4.10 -0.63
C THR A 342 19.86 -4.74 -1.80
N ASN A 343 20.09 -4.26 -3.02
CA ASN A 343 19.53 -4.90 -4.22
C ASN A 343 19.92 -6.38 -4.36
N ALA A 344 21.17 -6.73 -4.02
CA ALA A 344 21.63 -8.12 -4.02
C ALA A 344 20.81 -8.98 -3.05
N GLU A 345 20.56 -8.47 -1.85
CA GLU A 345 19.71 -9.15 -0.87
C GLU A 345 18.26 -9.25 -1.34
N PHE A 346 17.69 -8.16 -1.88
CA PHE A 346 16.33 -8.17 -2.43
C PHE A 346 16.16 -9.25 -3.50
N THR A 347 17.08 -9.30 -4.47
CA THR A 347 17.10 -10.30 -5.54
C THR A 347 17.18 -11.72 -4.96
N ARG A 348 18.10 -11.95 -4.01
CA ARG A 348 18.27 -13.26 -3.36
C ARG A 348 16.99 -13.71 -2.65
N VAL A 349 16.38 -12.84 -1.84
CA VAL A 349 15.17 -13.18 -1.08
C VAL A 349 13.99 -13.43 -2.01
N LEU A 350 13.79 -12.60 -3.03
CA LEU A 350 12.71 -12.79 -4.00
C LEU A 350 12.87 -14.12 -4.77
N ALA A 351 14.08 -14.44 -5.21
CA ALA A 351 14.42 -15.70 -5.87
C ALA A 351 14.12 -16.92 -4.97
N GLN A 352 14.52 -16.85 -3.69
CA GLN A 352 14.25 -17.89 -2.69
C GLN A 352 12.75 -18.09 -2.43
N VAL A 353 11.99 -17.00 -2.23
CA VAL A 353 10.53 -17.07 -1.99
C VAL A 353 9.79 -17.67 -3.20
N LEU A 354 10.25 -17.35 -4.42
CA LEU A 354 9.69 -17.91 -5.65
C LEU A 354 10.21 -19.30 -6.00
N ARG A 355 11.26 -19.78 -5.30
CA ARG A 355 12.00 -21.01 -5.60
C ARG A 355 12.51 -21.03 -7.05
N ARG A 356 13.17 -19.95 -7.45
CA ARG A 356 13.75 -19.75 -8.79
C ARG A 356 15.19 -19.25 -8.70
N PRO A 357 16.06 -19.58 -9.66
CA PRO A 357 17.40 -19.00 -9.72
C PRO A 357 17.33 -17.50 -10.04
N ALA A 358 18.36 -16.75 -9.63
CA ALA A 358 18.55 -15.35 -10.00
C ALA A 358 20.05 -15.03 -10.15
N LEU A 359 20.69 -15.68 -11.11
CA LEU A 359 22.14 -15.72 -11.24
C LEU A 359 22.70 -14.65 -12.17
N LEU A 360 21.90 -14.15 -13.11
CA LEU A 360 22.36 -13.25 -14.17
C LEU A 360 22.35 -11.79 -13.67
N PRO A 361 23.51 -11.15 -13.44
CA PRO A 361 23.53 -9.73 -13.12
C PRO A 361 23.10 -8.90 -14.33
N VAL A 362 22.36 -7.82 -14.09
CA VAL A 362 21.97 -6.85 -15.12
C VAL A 362 22.98 -5.71 -15.10
N PRO A 363 23.78 -5.48 -16.17
CA PRO A 363 24.76 -4.41 -16.21
C PRO A 363 24.13 -3.02 -16.11
N ALA A 364 24.81 -2.09 -15.43
CA ALA A 364 24.35 -0.69 -15.31
C ALA A 364 24.16 -0.02 -16.67
N ALA A 365 25.06 -0.28 -17.62
CA ALA A 365 24.95 0.23 -18.99
C ALA A 365 23.63 -0.22 -19.66
N GLY A 366 23.24 -1.48 -19.50
CA GLY A 366 21.96 -1.99 -20.03
C GLY A 366 20.75 -1.31 -19.40
N LEU A 367 20.81 -1.03 -18.09
CA LEU A 367 19.75 -0.27 -17.40
C LEU A 367 19.63 1.16 -17.91
N ARG A 368 20.75 1.85 -18.14
CA ARG A 368 20.75 3.21 -18.72
C ARG A 368 20.23 3.24 -20.14
N VAL A 369 20.55 2.23 -20.96
CA VAL A 369 19.99 2.11 -22.31
C VAL A 369 18.47 1.95 -22.27
N ALA A 370 17.97 1.08 -21.39
CA ALA A 370 16.54 0.80 -21.27
C ALA A 370 15.74 1.96 -20.64
N LEU A 371 16.27 2.59 -19.60
CA LEU A 371 15.53 3.51 -18.74
C LEU A 371 15.98 4.97 -18.87
N GLY A 372 17.12 5.25 -19.50
CA GLY A 372 17.72 6.59 -19.55
C GLY A 372 18.09 7.11 -18.16
N GLU A 373 17.90 8.42 -17.95
CA GLU A 373 18.11 9.13 -16.67
C GLU A 373 17.35 8.51 -15.49
N MET A 374 16.19 7.88 -15.75
CA MET A 374 15.43 7.17 -14.71
C MET A 374 16.25 6.05 -14.07
N ALA A 375 17.20 5.43 -14.79
CA ALA A 375 18.08 4.41 -14.22
C ALA A 375 18.86 4.98 -13.03
N ASP A 376 19.50 6.13 -13.20
CA ASP A 376 20.37 6.74 -12.20
C ASP A 376 19.55 7.34 -11.04
N GLU A 377 18.37 7.91 -11.32
CA GLU A 377 17.49 8.52 -10.30
C GLU A 377 16.67 7.51 -9.48
N THR A 378 16.47 6.28 -9.97
CA THR A 378 15.59 5.30 -9.30
C THR A 378 16.26 3.97 -9.04
N VAL A 379 16.73 3.29 -10.08
CA VAL A 379 17.16 1.88 -10.00
C VAL A 379 18.58 1.77 -9.42
N LEU A 380 19.43 2.74 -9.76
CA LEU A 380 20.84 2.81 -9.38
C LEU A 380 21.11 3.80 -8.23
N ALA A 381 20.11 4.58 -7.83
CA ALA A 381 20.21 5.42 -6.64
C ALA A 381 20.23 4.58 -5.36
N SER A 382 21.03 4.97 -4.38
CA SER A 382 21.14 4.28 -3.09
C SER A 382 20.68 5.20 -1.96
N ALA A 383 19.52 4.88 -1.37
CA ALA A 383 18.98 5.61 -0.22
C ALA A 383 18.64 4.62 0.90
N ARG A 384 19.45 4.61 1.97
CA ARG A 384 19.24 3.79 3.17
C ARG A 384 18.38 4.57 4.18
N VAL A 385 17.09 4.59 3.94
CA VAL A 385 16.12 5.35 4.75
C VAL A 385 15.63 4.52 5.92
N VAL A 386 15.52 5.15 7.09
CA VAL A 386 14.93 4.54 8.29
C VAL A 386 13.64 5.26 8.68
N PRO A 387 12.65 4.54 9.24
CA PRO A 387 11.37 5.12 9.64
C PRO A 387 11.46 5.68 11.07
N GLY A 388 12.23 6.76 11.25
CA GLY A 388 12.56 7.33 12.56
C GLY A 388 11.33 7.75 13.35
N LYS A 389 10.42 8.51 12.74
CA LYS A 389 9.19 8.98 13.40
C LYS A 389 8.20 7.85 13.67
N LEU A 390 8.03 6.89 12.75
CA LEU A 390 7.16 5.73 12.99
C LEU A 390 7.69 4.86 14.14
N LYS A 391 9.01 4.65 14.23
CA LYS A 391 9.63 3.94 15.36
C LYS A 391 9.44 4.70 16.66
N GLY A 392 9.69 6.02 16.67
CA GLY A 392 9.47 6.87 17.84
C GLY A 392 8.00 7.01 18.26
N ALA A 393 7.07 6.74 17.35
CA ALA A 393 5.63 6.65 17.62
C ALA A 393 5.16 5.22 17.94
N ASP A 394 6.10 4.29 18.14
CA ASP A 394 5.85 2.89 18.48
C ASP A 394 5.01 2.13 17.44
N TYR A 395 5.02 2.54 16.16
CA TYR A 395 4.27 1.88 15.10
C TYR A 395 4.71 0.42 14.96
N SER A 396 3.75 -0.49 15.01
CA SER A 396 4.00 -1.93 14.88
C SER A 396 3.93 -2.34 13.40
N PHE A 397 5.09 -2.66 12.83
CA PHE A 397 5.17 -3.16 11.46
C PHE A 397 4.72 -4.62 11.40
N ARG A 398 3.78 -4.93 10.51
CA ARG A 398 3.33 -6.28 10.18
C ARG A 398 4.45 -7.10 9.54
N HIS A 399 5.29 -6.45 8.75
CA HIS A 399 6.41 -7.09 8.07
C HIS A 399 7.70 -6.30 8.26
N ALA A 400 8.42 -6.63 9.35
CA ALA A 400 9.72 -6.02 9.62
C ALA A 400 10.83 -6.53 8.69
N THR A 401 10.70 -7.75 8.16
CA THR A 401 11.68 -8.36 7.25
C THR A 401 11.13 -8.56 5.84
N LEU A 402 12.02 -8.47 4.85
CA LEU A 402 11.64 -8.63 3.44
C LEU A 402 11.09 -10.04 3.16
N THR A 403 11.64 -11.07 3.82
CA THR A 403 11.20 -12.46 3.65
C THR A 403 9.75 -12.63 4.08
N GLU A 404 9.36 -12.10 5.24
CA GLU A 404 7.99 -12.15 5.73
C GLU A 404 7.04 -11.41 4.79
N ALA A 405 7.40 -10.19 4.38
CA ALA A 405 6.62 -9.39 3.45
C ALA A 405 6.38 -10.15 2.14
N LEU A 406 7.43 -10.66 1.49
CA LEU A 406 7.30 -11.36 0.21
C LEU A 406 6.57 -12.69 0.35
N ARG A 407 6.74 -13.42 1.45
CA ARG A 407 5.96 -14.65 1.70
C ARG A 407 4.49 -14.33 1.85
N HIS A 408 4.13 -13.32 2.63
CA HIS A 408 2.75 -12.88 2.80
C HIS A 408 2.16 -12.43 1.46
N LEU A 409 2.81 -11.48 0.78
CA LEU A 409 2.34 -10.84 -0.45
C LEU A 409 2.31 -11.76 -1.68
N LEU A 410 2.97 -12.92 -1.65
CA LEU A 410 2.99 -13.87 -2.77
C LEU A 410 2.27 -15.19 -2.44
N GLY A 411 1.60 -15.27 -1.29
CA GLY A 411 0.94 -16.48 -0.82
C GLY A 411 1.92 -17.63 -0.63
N ARG A 412 3.06 -17.37 0.00
CA ARG A 412 4.11 -18.36 0.32
C ARG A 412 4.40 -18.39 1.83
N ALA A 413 3.48 -17.85 2.64
CA ALA A 413 3.52 -17.88 4.10
C ALA A 413 3.30 -19.29 4.64
#